data_AF-A0A953W7I6-F1
#
_entry.id   AF-A0A953W7I6-F1
#
_cell.length_a   1.000
_cell.length_b   1.000
_cell.length_c   1.000
_cell.angle_alpha   90.00
_cell.angle_beta   90.00
_cell.angle_gamma   90.00
#
_symmetry.space_group_name_H-M   'P 1'
#
loop_
_entity.id
_entity.type
_entity.pdbx_description
1 polymer ?
#
loop_
_entity_poly.entity_id
_entity_poly.type
_entity_poly.pdbx_seq_one_letter_code
_entity_poly.pdbx_strand_id
1 'polypeptide(L)'
;TGNKSEMSVGYATLYGDMNGGYNPLKDIYKTDVYQLCRWRNAHHAAGLLGPRGEVVPERIITKAPSAELRADQTDQDSLPPYDILDGILERLVEREMAVSDIIKDGYDEATVRRIEHLLYVAEYKRRQAPPGPKVTKVNFGRDRRYPITNGWRDPQ
;
A
#
# COMPACT_ATOMS: atom_id res chain seq x y z
N THR A 1 6.94 -2.66 -9.20
CA THR A 1 7.41 -2.54 -7.79
C THR A 1 6.30 -2.01 -6.91
N GLY A 2 5.33 -2.85 -6.56
CA GLY A 2 4.17 -2.39 -5.78
C GLY A 2 4.42 -2.41 -4.28
N ASN A 3 4.05 -1.34 -3.58
CA ASN A 3 4.09 -1.31 -2.12
C ASN A 3 2.81 -1.88 -1.50
N LYS A 4 2.77 -2.01 -0.17
CA LYS A 4 1.63 -2.58 0.55
C LYS A 4 0.35 -1.80 0.33
N SER A 5 0.40 -0.47 0.24
CA SER A 5 -0.77 0.39 0.01
C SER A 5 -1.41 0.07 -1.35
N GLU A 6 -0.61 0.09 -2.42
CA GLU A 6 -1.05 -0.22 -3.78
C GLU A 6 -1.62 -1.65 -3.90
N MET A 7 -0.93 -2.62 -3.29
CA MET A 7 -1.37 -4.02 -3.26
C MET A 7 -2.66 -4.21 -2.44
N SER A 8 -2.86 -3.41 -1.40
CA SER A 8 -4.06 -3.47 -0.55
C SER A 8 -5.30 -3.11 -1.34
N VAL A 9 -5.30 -1.99 -2.04
CA VAL A 9 -6.47 -1.52 -2.80
C VAL A 9 -6.49 -2.00 -4.26
N GLY A 10 -5.53 -2.83 -4.66
CA GLY A 10 -5.43 -3.37 -6.01
C GLY A 10 -5.12 -2.30 -7.06
N TYR A 11 -4.46 -1.22 -6.65
CA TYR A 11 -3.98 -0.14 -7.50
C TYR A 11 -2.70 -0.58 -8.22
N ALA A 12 -2.87 -1.60 -9.06
CA ALA A 12 -1.83 -2.27 -9.79
C ALA A 12 -2.41 -2.96 -11.04
N THR A 13 -1.59 -3.09 -12.06
CA THR A 13 -1.96 -3.69 -13.34
C THR A 13 -1.46 -5.13 -13.37
N LEU A 14 -2.40 -6.09 -13.49
CA LEU A 14 -2.03 -7.48 -13.71
C LEU A 14 -1.18 -7.58 -14.97
N TYR A 15 -0.09 -8.32 -14.85
CA TYR A 15 0.91 -8.47 -15.89
C TYR A 15 1.69 -7.21 -16.30
N GLY A 16 1.53 -6.12 -15.53
CA GLY A 16 2.34 -4.91 -15.62
C GLY A 16 3.28 -4.80 -14.43
N ASP A 17 3.02 -3.80 -13.59
CA ASP A 17 3.81 -3.46 -12.39
C ASP A 17 3.86 -4.54 -11.29
N MET A 18 2.93 -5.50 -11.35
CA MET A 18 2.88 -6.68 -10.46
C MET A 18 3.80 -7.82 -10.90
N ASN A 19 4.27 -7.83 -12.14
CA ASN A 19 5.11 -8.93 -12.63
C ASN A 19 6.52 -8.87 -12.04
N GLY A 20 7.04 -10.04 -11.65
CA GLY A 20 8.42 -10.20 -11.18
C GLY A 20 8.62 -11.51 -10.41
N GLY A 21 9.88 -11.84 -10.10
CA GLY A 21 10.21 -13.01 -9.28
C GLY A 21 10.15 -12.75 -7.77
N TYR A 22 10.33 -11.49 -7.35
CA TYR A 22 10.34 -11.09 -5.95
C TYR A 22 10.02 -9.59 -5.83
N ASN A 23 9.28 -9.20 -4.79
CA ASN A 23 8.93 -7.80 -4.53
C ASN A 23 9.43 -7.37 -3.13
N PRO A 24 10.55 -6.61 -3.06
CA PRO A 24 11.13 -6.15 -1.80
C PRO A 24 10.23 -5.21 -0.99
N LEU A 25 9.32 -4.47 -1.65
CA LEU A 25 8.46 -3.48 -1.01
C LEU A 25 7.05 -4.01 -0.71
N LYS A 26 6.81 -5.30 -0.94
CA LYS A 26 5.48 -5.93 -0.88
C LYS A 26 4.71 -5.63 0.42
N ASP A 27 5.43 -5.55 1.54
CA ASP A 27 4.84 -5.40 2.87
C ASP A 27 5.22 -4.07 3.55
N ILE A 28 5.56 -3.04 2.79
CA ILE A 28 5.88 -1.69 3.30
C ILE A 28 4.80 -0.73 2.82
N TYR A 29 4.19 0.05 3.71
CA TYR A 29 3.22 1.09 3.33
C TYR A 29 3.89 2.26 2.59
N LYS A 30 3.15 2.99 1.75
CA LYS A 30 3.72 4.08 0.94
C LYS A 30 4.34 5.17 1.81
N THR A 31 3.66 5.54 2.88
CA THR A 31 4.17 6.48 3.90
C THR A 31 5.53 6.01 4.45
N ASP A 32 5.66 4.72 4.79
CA ASP A 32 6.91 4.13 5.24
C ASP A 32 7.99 4.09 4.16
N VAL A 33 7.63 3.87 2.88
CA VAL A 33 8.58 3.95 1.76
C VAL A 33 9.22 5.35 1.71
N TYR A 34 8.44 6.42 1.84
CA TYR A 34 8.97 7.78 1.88
C TYR A 34 9.91 8.00 3.08
N GLN A 35 9.53 7.49 4.26
CA GLN A 35 10.37 7.56 5.46
C GLN A 35 11.68 6.78 5.29
N LEU A 36 11.63 5.58 4.70
CA LEU A 36 12.80 4.75 4.39
C LEU A 36 13.75 5.44 3.41
N CYS A 37 13.23 6.14 2.40
CA CYS A 37 14.05 6.93 1.48
C CYS A 37 14.79 8.06 2.22
N ARG A 38 14.07 8.83 3.05
CA ARG A 38 14.67 9.90 3.87
C ARG A 38 15.72 9.35 4.83
N TRP A 39 15.38 8.25 5.51
CA TRP A 39 16.30 7.56 6.42
C TRP A 39 17.55 7.09 5.68
N ARG A 40 17.42 6.46 4.50
CA ARG A 40 18.55 5.98 3.71
C ARG A 40 19.46 7.10 3.23
N ASN A 41 18.92 8.27 2.87
CA ASN A 41 19.75 9.42 2.51
C ASN A 41 20.53 9.98 3.71
N ALA A 42 19.94 9.95 4.91
CA ALA A 42 20.56 10.44 6.13
C ALA A 42 21.54 9.45 6.78
N HIS A 43 21.47 8.16 6.44
CA HIS A 43 22.24 7.10 7.12
C HIS A 43 23.01 6.21 6.13
N HIS A 44 24.20 5.78 6.54
CA HIS A 44 24.98 4.78 5.83
C HIS A 44 25.44 3.71 6.81
N ALA A 45 24.75 2.57 6.82
CA ALA A 45 25.07 1.43 7.67
C ALA A 45 26.12 0.52 7.03
N ALA A 46 26.88 -0.20 7.88
CA ALA A 46 27.83 -1.21 7.42
C ALA A 46 27.11 -2.30 6.61
N GLY A 47 27.67 -2.68 5.46
CA GLY A 47 27.08 -3.66 4.54
C GLY A 47 26.21 -3.07 3.43
N LEU A 48 25.87 -1.79 3.46
CA LEU A 48 25.21 -1.13 2.33
C LEU A 48 26.20 -0.91 1.18
N LEU A 49 25.86 -1.42 0.00
CA LEU A 49 26.70 -1.31 -1.21
C LEU A 49 26.52 0.03 -1.97
N GLY A 50 25.47 0.79 -1.63
CA GLY A 50 25.23 2.10 -2.23
C GLY A 50 26.13 3.20 -1.65
N PRO A 51 26.22 4.37 -2.32
CA PRO A 51 27.06 5.47 -1.86
C PRO A 51 26.60 6.05 -0.51
N ARG A 52 27.50 6.80 0.13
CA ARG A 52 27.18 7.66 1.28
C ARG A 52 26.44 8.91 0.80
N GLY A 53 25.61 9.47 1.68
CA GLY A 53 24.82 10.68 1.39
C GLY A 53 23.56 10.38 0.56
N GLU A 54 23.18 11.35 -0.28
CA GLU A 54 21.98 11.28 -1.10
C GLU A 54 22.07 10.16 -2.14
N VAL A 55 21.20 9.15 -2.00
CA VAL A 55 21.07 8.01 -2.92
C VAL A 55 19.75 8.10 -3.68
N VAL A 56 18.70 8.54 -3.00
CA VAL A 56 17.38 8.79 -3.58
C VAL A 56 17.24 10.31 -3.76
N PRO A 57 17.20 10.84 -4.99
CA PRO A 57 17.06 12.27 -5.21
C PRO A 57 15.83 12.85 -4.51
N GLU A 58 15.97 14.00 -3.84
CA GLU A 58 14.87 14.62 -3.06
C GLU A 58 13.63 14.85 -3.92
N ARG A 59 13.81 15.19 -5.20
CA ARG A 59 12.71 15.37 -6.16
C ARG A 59 11.81 14.13 -6.31
N ILE A 60 12.32 12.92 -6.07
CA ILE A 60 11.52 11.68 -6.14
C ILE A 60 10.68 11.53 -4.86
N ILE A 61 11.18 12.02 -3.73
CA ILE A 61 10.54 11.94 -2.41
C ILE A 61 9.46 13.03 -2.28
N THR A 62 9.71 14.23 -2.78
CA THR A 62 8.78 15.37 -2.68
C THR A 62 7.79 15.44 -3.83
N LYS A 63 8.01 14.70 -4.93
CA LYS A 63 7.06 14.63 -6.02
C LYS A 63 5.74 14.11 -5.48
N ALA A 64 4.68 14.89 -5.69
CA ALA A 64 3.33 14.45 -5.38
C ALA A 64 3.06 13.12 -6.07
N PRO A 65 2.48 12.13 -5.38
CA PRO A 65 2.19 10.85 -5.98
C PRO A 65 1.27 11.05 -7.19
N SER A 66 1.76 10.70 -8.38
CA SER A 66 1.00 10.76 -9.63
C SER A 66 0.99 9.39 -10.27
N ALA A 67 -0.15 8.96 -10.81
CA ALA A 67 -0.22 7.75 -11.61
C ALA A 67 0.46 8.02 -12.98
N GLU A 68 1.75 7.74 -13.08
CA GLU A 68 2.63 8.15 -14.21
C GLU A 68 2.32 7.52 -15.60
N LEU A 69 1.16 6.89 -15.83
CA LEU A 69 0.96 6.06 -17.03
C LEU A 69 -0.27 6.33 -17.90
N ARG A 70 -0.96 7.49 -17.81
CA ARG A 70 -1.97 7.87 -18.84
C ARG A 70 -1.97 9.36 -19.18
N ALA A 71 -1.73 9.65 -20.46
CA ALA A 71 -1.64 11.01 -21.00
C ALA A 71 -2.98 11.77 -21.04
N ASP A 72 -4.12 11.06 -21.01
CA ASP A 72 -5.45 11.65 -21.23
C ASP A 72 -6.49 11.30 -20.16
N GLN A 73 -6.06 10.88 -18.96
CA GLN A 73 -6.98 10.60 -17.85
C GLN A 73 -6.94 11.74 -16.83
N THR A 74 -8.04 12.45 -16.64
CA THR A 74 -8.22 13.40 -15.55
C THR A 74 -8.24 12.64 -14.22
N ASP A 75 -7.20 12.85 -13.42
CA ASP A 75 -6.81 12.04 -12.27
C ASP A 75 -7.39 12.56 -10.93
N GLN A 76 -8.63 13.05 -10.92
CA GLN A 76 -9.16 13.72 -9.71
C GLN A 76 -9.73 12.80 -8.61
N ASP A 77 -9.95 11.49 -8.78
CA ASP A 77 -10.89 10.79 -7.85
C ASP A 77 -10.52 9.40 -7.27
N SER A 78 -9.37 8.77 -7.56
CA SER A 78 -9.29 7.31 -7.30
C SER A 78 -8.93 6.87 -5.86
N LEU A 79 -8.05 7.58 -5.13
CA LEU A 79 -7.64 7.21 -3.76
C LEU A 79 -7.44 8.47 -2.89
N PRO A 80 -7.65 8.39 -1.56
CA PRO A 80 -7.32 9.49 -0.66
C PRO A 80 -5.79 9.65 -0.53
N PRO A 81 -5.30 10.77 0.04
CA PRO A 81 -3.89 10.94 0.40
C PRO A 81 -3.31 9.73 1.15
N TYR A 82 -2.04 9.39 0.92
CA TYR A 82 -1.46 8.14 1.45
C TYR A 82 -1.40 8.08 2.98
N ASP A 83 -1.27 9.21 3.67
CA ASP A 83 -1.38 9.29 5.13
C ASP A 83 -2.76 8.85 5.63
N ILE A 84 -3.82 9.23 4.91
CA ILE A 84 -5.19 8.79 5.19
C ILE A 84 -5.38 7.32 4.77
N LEU A 85 -4.96 6.96 3.55
CA LEU A 85 -5.09 5.60 3.03
C LEU A 85 -4.38 4.58 3.91
N ASP A 86 -3.11 4.80 4.21
CA ASP A 86 -2.29 3.88 5.00
C ASP A 86 -2.81 3.81 6.45
N GLY A 87 -3.29 4.92 7.01
CA GLY A 87 -3.92 4.93 8.33
C GLY A 87 -5.21 4.10 8.42
N ILE A 88 -6.02 4.10 7.36
CA ILE A 88 -7.21 3.24 7.26
C ILE A 88 -6.79 1.77 7.07
N LEU A 89 -5.85 1.51 6.16
CA LEU A 89 -5.38 0.15 5.86
C LEU A 89 -4.72 -0.50 7.09
N GLU A 90 -3.91 0.25 7.85
CA GLU A 90 -3.28 -0.21 9.09
C GLU A 90 -4.32 -0.72 10.10
N ARG A 91 -5.46 -0.02 10.20
CA ARG A 91 -6.55 -0.40 11.07
C ARG A 91 -7.34 -1.59 10.57
N LEU A 92 -7.63 -1.64 9.26
CA LEU A 92 -8.37 -2.75 8.65
C LEU A 92 -7.56 -4.05 8.57
N VAL A 93 -6.25 -3.98 8.37
CA VAL A 93 -5.40 -5.13 8.05
C VAL A 93 -4.59 -5.60 9.25
N GLU A 94 -3.87 -4.70 9.92
CA GLU A 94 -2.98 -5.06 11.03
C GLU A 94 -3.71 -5.10 12.37
N ARG A 95 -4.70 -4.22 12.57
CA ARG A 95 -5.46 -4.13 13.81
C ARG A 95 -6.81 -4.83 13.75
N GLU A 96 -7.24 -5.28 12.57
CA GLU A 96 -8.52 -5.96 12.32
C GLU A 96 -9.73 -5.23 12.93
N MET A 97 -9.71 -3.89 12.87
CA MET A 97 -10.79 -3.06 13.41
C MET A 97 -12.04 -3.11 12.53
N ALA A 98 -13.20 -3.06 13.18
CA ALA A 98 -14.48 -2.86 12.49
C ALA A 98 -14.54 -1.48 11.83
N VAL A 99 -15.30 -1.35 10.74
CA VAL A 99 -15.45 -0.09 9.99
C VAL A 99 -15.95 1.03 10.91
N SER A 100 -16.92 0.73 11.77
CA SER A 100 -17.49 1.69 12.71
C SER A 100 -16.48 2.24 13.72
N ASP A 101 -15.48 1.46 14.13
CA ASP A 101 -14.43 1.94 15.03
C ASP A 101 -13.42 2.83 14.32
N ILE A 102 -13.12 2.56 13.04
CA ILE A 102 -12.25 3.42 12.23
C ILE A 102 -12.91 4.78 11.99
N ILE A 103 -14.24 4.81 11.82
CA ILE A 103 -15.01 6.05 11.71
C ILE A 103 -14.95 6.85 13.03
N LYS A 104 -15.08 6.18 14.19
CA LYS A 104 -14.93 6.82 15.51
C LYS A 104 -13.53 7.40 15.74
N ASP A 105 -12.51 6.81 15.13
CA ASP A 105 -11.13 7.36 15.12
C ASP A 105 -11.00 8.66 14.29
N GLY A 106 -12.07 9.13 13.65
CA GLY A 106 -12.14 10.42 12.96
C GLY A 106 -11.92 10.34 11.44
N TYR A 107 -11.88 9.14 10.86
CA TYR A 107 -11.82 8.97 9.41
C TYR A 107 -13.22 9.15 8.78
N ASP A 108 -13.25 9.77 7.60
CA ASP A 108 -14.47 9.96 6.83
C ASP A 108 -15.11 8.61 6.45
N GLU A 109 -16.41 8.44 6.75
CA GLU A 109 -17.14 7.19 6.55
C GLU A 109 -17.13 6.74 5.08
N ALA A 110 -17.40 7.66 4.16
CA ALA A 110 -17.45 7.34 2.74
C ALA A 110 -16.08 6.82 2.26
N THR A 111 -15.00 7.44 2.74
CA THR A 111 -13.63 7.03 2.46
C THR A 111 -13.31 5.65 3.05
N VAL A 112 -13.61 5.40 4.33
CA VAL A 112 -13.33 4.11 4.99
C VAL A 112 -14.04 2.96 4.26
N ARG A 113 -15.34 3.11 3.99
CA ARG A 113 -16.13 2.09 3.27
C ARG A 113 -15.61 1.85 1.85
N ARG A 114 -15.18 2.91 1.16
CA ARG A 114 -14.55 2.78 -0.16
C ARG A 114 -13.26 1.98 -0.10
N ILE A 115 -12.38 2.27 0.87
CA ILE A 115 -11.10 1.57 1.01
C ILE A 115 -11.31 0.10 1.43
N GLU A 116 -12.25 -0.17 2.32
CA GLU A 116 -12.64 -1.55 2.68
C GLU A 116 -13.12 -2.33 1.46
N HIS A 117 -13.99 -1.73 0.65
CA HIS A 117 -14.46 -2.35 -0.58
C HIS A 117 -13.32 -2.67 -1.54
N LEU A 118 -12.44 -1.70 -1.81
CA LEU A 118 -11.25 -1.88 -2.65
C LEU A 118 -10.33 -2.98 -2.11
N LEU A 119 -10.15 -3.03 -0.79
CA LEU A 119 -9.38 -4.06 -0.11
C LEU A 119 -9.94 -5.45 -0.41
N TYR A 120 -11.26 -5.65 -0.35
CA TYR A 120 -11.86 -6.95 -0.65
C TYR A 120 -11.78 -7.35 -2.11
N VAL A 121 -12.11 -6.45 -3.04
CA VAL A 121 -12.12 -6.79 -4.48
C VAL A 121 -10.72 -7.03 -5.05
N ALA A 122 -9.67 -6.52 -4.40
CA ALA A 122 -8.28 -6.69 -4.83
C ALA A 122 -7.68 -8.07 -4.49
N GLU A 123 -8.42 -8.97 -3.83
CA GLU A 123 -7.91 -10.29 -3.39
C GLU A 123 -7.36 -11.13 -4.55
N TYR A 124 -8.04 -11.15 -5.70
CA TYR A 124 -7.59 -11.93 -6.86
C TYR A 124 -6.26 -11.44 -7.45
N LYS A 125 -5.97 -10.13 -7.36
CA LYS A 125 -4.69 -9.57 -7.79
C LYS A 125 -3.59 -9.96 -6.81
N ARG A 126 -3.85 -9.82 -5.51
CA ARG A 126 -2.86 -10.15 -4.45
C ARG A 126 -2.44 -11.61 -4.46
N ARG A 127 -3.34 -12.54 -4.79
CA ARG A 127 -3.00 -13.97 -4.90
C ARG A 127 -2.03 -14.30 -6.04
N GLN A 128 -1.92 -13.42 -7.04
CA GLN A 128 -0.99 -13.55 -8.16
C GLN A 128 0.28 -12.72 -7.96
N ALA A 129 0.38 -11.95 -6.87
CA ALA A 129 1.53 -11.10 -6.60
C ALA A 129 2.77 -11.94 -6.21
N PRO A 130 3.97 -11.56 -6.66
CA PRO A 130 5.20 -12.27 -6.34
C PRO A 130 5.47 -12.34 -4.83
N PRO A 131 6.30 -13.29 -4.36
CA PRO A 131 6.74 -13.32 -2.97
C PRO A 131 7.50 -12.05 -2.58
N GLY A 132 7.56 -11.76 -1.29
CA GLY A 132 8.25 -10.60 -0.73
C GLY A 132 8.49 -10.78 0.76
N PRO A 133 9.32 -9.93 1.38
CA PRO A 133 9.60 -10.02 2.81
C PRO A 133 8.36 -9.61 3.62
N LYS A 134 8.21 -10.16 4.81
CA LYS A 134 7.25 -9.71 5.82
C LYS A 134 7.99 -8.80 6.79
N VAL A 135 7.50 -7.58 6.97
CA VAL A 135 8.05 -6.61 7.92
C VAL A 135 7.01 -6.06 8.90
N THR A 136 5.72 -6.23 8.59
CA THR A 136 4.59 -5.85 9.46
C THR A 136 4.05 -7.04 10.25
N LYS A 137 3.09 -6.79 11.14
CA LYS A 137 2.43 -7.84 11.94
C LYS A 137 1.62 -8.81 11.07
N VAL A 138 0.91 -8.28 10.06
CA VAL A 138 -0.02 -9.03 9.20
C VAL A 138 0.33 -8.80 7.73
N ASN A 139 0.81 -9.82 7.02
CA ASN A 139 1.04 -9.73 5.58
C ASN A 139 -0.13 -10.29 4.74
N PHE A 140 -0.21 -9.84 3.49
CA PHE A 140 -1.08 -10.45 2.50
C PHE A 140 -0.49 -11.79 2.03
N GLY A 141 -1.19 -12.89 2.33
CA GLY A 141 -0.78 -14.23 1.95
C GLY A 141 -0.97 -15.23 3.09
N ARG A 142 0.08 -15.45 3.90
CA ARG A 142 0.00 -16.46 4.96
C ARG A 142 -0.89 -15.98 6.11
N ASP A 143 -0.74 -14.73 6.52
CA ASP A 143 -1.37 -14.21 7.74
C ASP A 143 -2.82 -13.78 7.51
N ARG A 144 -3.10 -13.13 6.36
CA ARG A 144 -4.45 -12.73 5.97
C ARG A 144 -4.93 -13.50 4.74
N ARG A 145 -5.95 -14.34 4.90
CA ARG A 145 -6.53 -15.19 3.84
C ARG A 145 -8.03 -14.96 3.70
N TYR A 146 -8.43 -14.31 2.61
CA TYR A 146 -9.85 -14.11 2.29
C TYR A 146 -10.22 -14.85 1.00
N PRO A 147 -11.48 -15.29 0.85
CA PRO A 147 -11.94 -15.86 -0.42
C PRO A 147 -11.94 -14.78 -1.51
N ILE A 148 -11.65 -15.18 -2.76
CA ILE A 148 -11.77 -14.28 -3.92
C ILE A 148 -13.24 -13.91 -4.13
N THR A 149 -14.11 -14.92 -4.19
CA THR A 149 -15.56 -14.72 -4.21
C THR A 149 -16.03 -14.45 -2.80
N ASN A 150 -16.16 -13.16 -2.45
CA ASN A 150 -16.57 -12.72 -1.12
C ASN A 150 -17.74 -11.71 -1.18
N GLY A 151 -18.91 -12.14 -0.70
CA GLY A 151 -20.11 -11.30 -0.57
C GLY A 151 -20.23 -10.60 0.79
N TRP A 152 -19.36 -10.90 1.76
CA TRP A 152 -19.44 -10.30 3.09
C TRP A 152 -19.12 -8.80 3.04
N ARG A 153 -19.91 -8.01 3.76
CA ARG A 153 -19.71 -6.58 4.01
C ARG A 153 -20.00 -6.35 5.48
N ASP A 154 -19.21 -5.51 6.14
CA ASP A 154 -19.37 -5.23 7.57
C ASP A 154 -20.78 -4.67 7.83
N PRO A 155 -21.67 -5.39 8.55
CA PRO A 155 -23.08 -5.05 8.60
C PRO A 155 -23.42 -3.85 9.50
N GLN A 156 -22.51 -3.36 10.34
CA GLN A 156 -22.55 -2.07 11.07
C GLN A 156 -21.46 -2.03 12.15
#